data_AF-A0AAT9HNC8-F1
#
_entry.id   AF-A0AAT9HNC8-F1
#
_cell.length_a   1.000
_cell.length_b   1.000
_cell.length_c   1.000
_cell.angle_alpha   90.00
_cell.angle_beta   90.00
_cell.angle_gamma   90.00
#
_symmetry.space_group_name_H-M   'P 1'
#
loop_
_entity.id
_entity.type
_entity.pdbx_description
1 polymer ?
#
loop_
_entity_poly.entity_id
_entity_poly.type
_entity_poly.pdbx_seq_one_letter_code
_entity_poly.pdbx_strand_id
1 'polypeptide(L)'
;MADWLEGFLAMRVHVLIRFGRWDDILDLPFPTDPELYRVTTAMLHYARGVALSATGAVDRAEAEQDDFRAAVRRVPGTRMLFNNTCSDILAIASAMLDGELAYRKGEYDTAFAALERAVALDDSLPYDEPWGWMQPTRHAYGALLLEQGRVEQAEAVYRADLGLDSTLPRPLQHPDNVWALHGFHECLLRTGKTGEAEIVAHRLRQAVALADVPVESSCYCRLETGPEAAVQEAAETGRPATEPARDGPARRQGRYAVSARLDDGLERPHAGEAVPVGRVPMRRLVLLLHSAERG
;
A
#
# COMPACT_ATOMS: atom_id res chain seq x y z
N MET A 1 -6.17 -21.64 -17.34
CA MET A 1 -6.68 -20.26 -17.15
C MET A 1 -6.21 -19.69 -15.81
N ALA A 2 -6.38 -20.42 -14.70
CA ALA A 2 -5.92 -20.00 -13.39
C ALA A 2 -4.40 -19.70 -13.33
N ASP A 3 -3.58 -20.45 -14.08
CA ASP A 3 -2.13 -20.19 -14.17
C ASP A 3 -1.76 -18.76 -14.58
N TRP A 4 -2.59 -18.12 -15.40
CA TRP A 4 -2.27 -16.80 -15.98
C TRP A 4 -3.14 -15.67 -15.43
N LEU A 5 -4.33 -15.98 -14.92
CA LEU A 5 -5.31 -14.95 -14.53
C LEU A 5 -5.49 -14.80 -13.02
N GLU A 6 -5.15 -15.82 -12.22
CA GLU A 6 -5.45 -15.78 -10.79
C GLU A 6 -4.67 -14.69 -10.05
N GLY A 7 -3.40 -14.46 -10.43
CA GLY A 7 -2.55 -13.46 -9.79
C GLY A 7 -3.14 -12.05 -9.78
N PHE A 8 -3.97 -11.71 -10.78
CA PHE A 8 -4.65 -10.40 -10.85
C PHE A 8 -5.69 -10.19 -9.75
N LEU A 9 -6.22 -11.25 -9.15
CA LEU A 9 -7.19 -11.12 -8.06
C LEU A 9 -6.55 -10.52 -6.79
N ALA A 10 -5.22 -10.67 -6.64
CA ALA A 10 -4.48 -10.08 -5.53
C ALA A 10 -4.43 -8.54 -5.58
N MET A 11 -4.72 -7.92 -6.73
CA MET A 11 -4.70 -6.45 -6.87
C MET A 11 -5.65 -5.77 -5.89
N ARG A 12 -6.78 -6.43 -5.55
CA ARG A 12 -7.73 -5.90 -4.55
C ARG A 12 -7.09 -5.73 -3.18
N VAL A 13 -6.29 -6.69 -2.72
CA VAL A 13 -5.69 -6.60 -1.38
C VAL A 13 -4.56 -5.56 -1.33
N HIS A 14 -3.79 -5.41 -2.41
CA HIS A 14 -2.78 -4.34 -2.52
C HIS A 14 -3.40 -2.95 -2.38
N VAL A 15 -4.53 -2.71 -3.04
CA VAL A 15 -5.24 -1.44 -2.94
C VAL A 15 -5.70 -1.18 -1.50
N LEU A 16 -6.28 -2.18 -0.83
CA LEU A 16 -6.71 -1.99 0.56
C LEU A 16 -5.54 -1.71 1.50
N ILE A 17 -4.40 -2.40 1.32
CA ILE A 17 -3.18 -2.16 2.10
C ILE A 17 -2.66 -0.74 1.86
N ARG A 18 -2.60 -0.29 0.60
CA ARG A 18 -2.12 1.04 0.23
C ARG A 18 -2.87 2.16 0.94
N PHE A 19 -4.17 1.99 1.16
CA PHE A 19 -5.03 2.97 1.81
C PHE A 19 -5.29 2.69 3.29
N GLY A 20 -4.58 1.74 3.90
CA GLY A 20 -4.76 1.41 5.32
C GLY A 20 -6.17 0.95 5.67
N ARG A 21 -6.88 0.32 4.73
CA ARG A 21 -8.25 -0.18 4.91
C ARG A 21 -8.23 -1.53 5.63
N TRP A 22 -7.74 -1.51 6.87
CA TRP A 22 -7.50 -2.71 7.67
C TRP A 22 -8.76 -3.52 7.96
N ASP A 23 -9.83 -2.84 8.37
CA ASP A 23 -11.12 -3.49 8.65
C ASP A 23 -11.69 -4.16 7.39
N ASP A 24 -11.65 -3.48 6.24
CA ASP A 24 -12.08 -4.05 4.95
C ASP A 24 -11.32 -5.34 4.61
N ILE A 25 -10.01 -5.40 4.86
CA ILE A 25 -9.19 -6.61 4.63
C ILE A 25 -9.65 -7.75 5.54
N LEU A 26 -9.92 -7.45 6.81
CA LEU A 26 -10.35 -8.45 7.79
C LEU A 26 -11.75 -8.99 7.50
N ASP A 27 -12.58 -8.19 6.83
CA ASP A 27 -13.93 -8.55 6.39
C ASP A 27 -13.96 -9.24 5.00
N LEU A 28 -12.85 -9.29 4.27
CA LEU A 28 -12.80 -10.00 2.99
C LEU A 28 -13.02 -11.51 3.20
N PRO A 29 -13.98 -12.13 2.48
CA PRO A 29 -14.13 -13.58 2.52
C PRO A 29 -12.98 -14.24 1.76
N PHE A 30 -12.57 -15.41 2.25
CA PHE A 30 -11.74 -16.31 1.47
C PHE A 30 -12.52 -16.86 0.26
N PRO A 31 -11.84 -17.19 -0.85
CA PRO A 31 -12.50 -17.77 -2.02
C PRO A 31 -13.16 -19.10 -1.68
N THR A 32 -14.33 -19.37 -2.28
CA THR A 32 -15.08 -20.62 -2.07
C THR A 32 -14.30 -21.87 -2.49
N ASP A 33 -13.43 -21.74 -3.50
CA ASP A 33 -12.54 -22.80 -3.99
C ASP A 33 -11.07 -22.44 -3.75
N PRO A 34 -10.52 -22.69 -2.55
CA PRO A 34 -9.12 -22.38 -2.24
C PRO A 34 -8.13 -23.27 -3.00
N GLU A 35 -8.56 -24.38 -3.61
CA GLU A 35 -7.70 -25.21 -4.46
C GLU A 35 -7.48 -24.60 -5.84
N LEU A 36 -8.49 -23.92 -6.37
CA LEU A 36 -8.37 -23.13 -7.59
C LEU A 36 -7.67 -21.79 -7.33
N TYR A 37 -8.03 -21.11 -6.24
CA TYR A 37 -7.61 -19.75 -5.89
C TYR A 37 -6.47 -19.71 -4.87
N ARG A 38 -5.38 -20.44 -5.15
CA ARG A 38 -4.26 -20.64 -4.21
C ARG A 38 -3.44 -19.37 -3.98
N VAL A 39 -3.15 -18.60 -5.04
CA VAL A 39 -2.40 -17.33 -4.93
C VAL A 39 -3.22 -16.30 -4.18
N THR A 40 -4.52 -16.21 -4.49
CA THR A 40 -5.48 -15.32 -3.85
C THR A 40 -5.62 -15.63 -2.36
N THR A 41 -5.69 -16.93 -2.01
CA THR A 41 -5.74 -17.38 -0.61
C THR A 41 -4.47 -16.97 0.14
N ALA A 42 -3.28 -17.21 -0.43
CA ALA A 42 -2.03 -16.77 0.18
C ALA A 42 -2.00 -15.23 0.34
N MET A 43 -2.33 -14.47 -0.69
CA MET A 43 -2.35 -13.01 -0.64
C MET A 43 -3.36 -12.43 0.37
N LEU A 44 -4.50 -13.12 0.61
CA LEU A 44 -5.44 -12.75 1.66
C LEU A 44 -4.85 -12.95 3.06
N HIS A 45 -4.20 -14.09 3.33
CA HIS A 45 -3.49 -14.29 4.60
C HIS A 45 -2.38 -13.24 4.81
N TYR A 46 -1.60 -12.94 3.77
CA TYR A 46 -0.61 -11.86 3.79
C TYR A 46 -1.23 -10.52 4.20
N ALA A 47 -2.31 -10.11 3.52
CA ALA A 47 -2.96 -8.84 3.77
C ALA A 47 -3.54 -8.76 5.18
N ARG A 48 -4.16 -9.86 5.66
CA ARG A 48 -4.69 -9.95 7.02
C ARG A 48 -3.58 -9.88 8.06
N GLY A 49 -2.45 -10.56 7.83
CA GLY A 49 -1.26 -10.47 8.68
C GLY A 49 -0.71 -9.05 8.79
N VAL A 50 -0.60 -8.33 7.67
CA VAL A 50 -0.20 -6.91 7.63
C VAL A 50 -1.20 -6.05 8.39
N ALA A 51 -2.50 -6.20 8.15
CA ALA A 51 -3.56 -5.44 8.82
C ALA A 51 -3.55 -5.66 10.35
N LEU A 52 -3.38 -6.91 10.80
CA LEU A 52 -3.30 -7.27 12.22
C LEU A 52 -2.01 -6.74 12.86
N SER A 53 -0.90 -6.77 12.14
CA SER A 53 0.37 -6.15 12.57
C SER A 53 0.18 -4.64 12.76
N ALA A 54 -0.37 -3.94 11.75
CA ALA A 54 -0.62 -2.51 11.80
C ALA A 54 -1.57 -2.10 12.93
N THR A 55 -2.51 -2.97 13.32
CA THR A 55 -3.47 -2.72 14.41
C THR A 55 -3.03 -3.25 15.78
N GLY A 56 -1.82 -3.82 15.88
CA GLY A 56 -1.24 -4.31 17.13
C GLY A 56 -1.78 -5.66 17.62
N ALA A 57 -2.55 -6.37 16.80
CA ALA A 57 -3.08 -7.71 17.11
C ALA A 57 -2.04 -8.80 16.79
N VAL A 58 -0.88 -8.73 17.45
CA VAL A 58 0.33 -9.53 17.14
C VAL A 58 0.05 -11.03 17.11
N ASP A 59 -0.58 -11.60 18.15
CA ASP A 59 -0.84 -13.05 18.20
C ASP A 59 -1.68 -13.55 17.00
N ARG A 60 -2.63 -12.73 16.55
CA ARG A 60 -3.45 -13.05 15.38
C ARG A 60 -2.67 -12.87 14.07
N ALA A 61 -1.77 -11.90 14.02
CA ALA A 61 -0.88 -11.70 12.88
C ALA A 61 0.10 -12.86 12.72
N GLU A 62 0.64 -13.41 13.81
CA GLU A 62 1.47 -14.61 13.80
C GLU A 62 0.70 -15.83 13.26
N ALA A 63 -0.56 -16.01 13.67
CA ALA A 63 -1.41 -17.06 13.12
C ALA A 63 -1.63 -16.92 11.59
N GLU A 64 -1.95 -15.70 11.12
CA GLU A 64 -2.09 -15.45 9.67
C GLU A 64 -0.76 -15.60 8.92
N GLN A 65 0.40 -15.35 9.57
CA GLN A 65 1.71 -15.61 8.99
C GLN A 65 1.97 -17.10 8.79
N ASP A 66 1.59 -17.94 9.75
CA ASP A 66 1.72 -19.39 9.63
C ASP A 66 0.79 -19.95 8.55
N ASP A 67 -0.45 -19.46 8.49
CA ASP A 67 -1.42 -19.80 7.44
C ASP A 67 -0.96 -19.33 6.07
N PHE A 68 -0.38 -18.12 5.96
CA PHE A 68 0.26 -17.62 4.75
C PHE A 68 1.35 -18.57 4.27
N ARG A 69 2.29 -18.95 5.15
CA ARG A 69 3.38 -19.88 4.81
C ARG A 69 2.84 -21.24 4.36
N ALA A 70 1.75 -21.72 4.98
CA ALA A 70 1.08 -22.94 4.56
C ALA A 70 0.43 -22.81 3.18
N ALA A 71 -0.23 -21.69 2.89
CA ALA A 71 -0.86 -21.42 1.60
C ALA A 71 0.18 -21.30 0.47
N VAL A 72 1.30 -20.60 0.70
CA VAL A 72 2.40 -20.48 -0.28
C VAL A 72 2.91 -21.85 -0.73
N ARG A 73 3.07 -22.81 0.19
CA ARG A 73 3.52 -24.18 -0.16
C ARG A 73 2.58 -24.93 -1.09
N ARG A 74 1.31 -24.51 -1.21
CA ARG A 74 0.32 -25.13 -2.11
C ARG A 74 0.33 -24.50 -3.50
N VAL A 75 0.89 -23.30 -3.68
CA VAL A 75 0.88 -22.57 -4.95
C VAL A 75 1.73 -23.32 -5.99
N PRO A 76 1.17 -23.72 -7.15
CA PRO A 76 1.94 -24.33 -8.22
C PRO A 76 2.99 -23.35 -8.76
N GLY A 77 4.18 -23.85 -9.08
CA GLY A 77 5.23 -23.03 -9.73
C GLY A 77 4.86 -22.56 -11.14
N THR A 78 3.75 -23.04 -11.71
CA THR A 78 3.20 -22.61 -13.00
C THR A 78 2.38 -21.31 -12.92
N ARG A 79 2.09 -20.81 -11.71
CA ARG A 79 1.31 -19.58 -11.54
C ARG A 79 2.15 -18.37 -11.92
N MET A 80 1.60 -17.55 -12.80
CA MET A 80 2.24 -16.39 -13.40
C MET A 80 1.39 -15.13 -13.16
N LEU A 81 2.08 -14.01 -13.02
CA LEU A 81 1.56 -12.67 -13.17
C LEU A 81 2.43 -11.97 -14.21
N PHE A 82 1.95 -11.93 -15.46
CA PHE A 82 2.74 -11.50 -16.63
C PHE A 82 4.10 -12.21 -16.72
N ASN A 83 5.21 -11.47 -16.62
CA ASN A 83 6.57 -12.01 -16.74
C ASN A 83 7.09 -12.61 -15.42
N ASN A 84 6.39 -12.37 -14.31
CA ASN A 84 6.79 -12.80 -12.97
C ASN A 84 6.08 -14.09 -12.55
N THR A 85 6.78 -14.98 -11.84
CA THR A 85 6.10 -16.11 -11.18
C THR A 85 5.38 -15.62 -9.93
N CYS A 86 4.20 -16.17 -9.64
CA CYS A 86 3.52 -15.84 -8.37
C CYS A 86 4.34 -16.29 -7.16
N SER A 87 5.23 -17.27 -7.30
CA SER A 87 6.17 -17.67 -6.24
C SER A 87 7.12 -16.55 -5.87
N ASP A 88 7.68 -15.82 -6.85
CA ASP A 88 8.58 -14.69 -6.61
C ASP A 88 7.82 -13.51 -5.98
N ILE A 89 6.59 -13.23 -6.43
CA ILE A 89 5.71 -12.24 -5.82
C ILE A 89 5.39 -12.59 -4.35
N LEU A 90 5.12 -13.86 -4.07
CA LEU A 90 4.85 -14.33 -2.71
C LEU A 90 6.11 -14.33 -1.82
N ALA A 91 7.32 -14.41 -2.39
CA ALA A 91 8.55 -14.22 -1.63
C ALA A 91 8.68 -12.79 -1.10
N ILE A 92 8.28 -11.79 -1.89
CA ILE A 92 8.20 -10.39 -1.46
C ILE A 92 7.16 -10.24 -0.34
N ALA A 93 5.96 -10.80 -0.53
CA ALA A 93 4.90 -10.79 0.49
C ALA A 93 5.37 -11.42 1.82
N SER A 94 6.12 -12.53 1.75
CA SER A 94 6.70 -13.16 2.94
C SER A 94 7.64 -12.22 3.68
N ALA A 95 8.59 -11.60 2.97
CA ALA A 95 9.58 -10.70 3.56
C ALA A 95 8.93 -9.43 4.15
N MET A 96 7.90 -8.90 3.47
CA MET A 96 7.10 -7.78 3.97
C MET A 96 6.38 -8.14 5.27
N LEU A 97 5.68 -9.29 5.31
CA LEU A 97 4.96 -9.74 6.50
C LEU A 97 5.89 -10.05 7.66
N ASP A 98 7.02 -10.72 7.40
CA ASP A 98 8.06 -10.96 8.41
C ASP A 98 8.56 -9.63 9.00
N GLY A 99 8.83 -8.65 8.15
CA GLY A 99 9.33 -7.33 8.55
C GLY A 99 8.33 -6.51 9.36
N GLU A 100 7.11 -6.35 8.87
CA GLU A 100 6.08 -5.56 9.55
C GLU A 100 5.64 -6.20 10.88
N LEU A 101 5.56 -7.53 10.95
CA LEU A 101 5.22 -8.23 12.19
C LEU A 101 6.35 -8.14 13.22
N ALA A 102 7.61 -8.40 12.81
CA ALA A 102 8.77 -8.26 13.70
C ALA A 102 8.89 -6.82 14.23
N TYR A 103 8.61 -5.82 13.39
CA TYR A 103 8.60 -4.41 13.81
C TYR A 103 7.62 -4.18 14.96
N ARG A 104 6.42 -4.76 14.85
CA ARG A 104 5.36 -4.63 15.85
C ARG A 104 5.63 -5.38 17.14
N LYS A 105 6.48 -6.40 17.08
CA LYS A 105 7.02 -7.10 18.25
C LYS A 105 8.17 -6.36 18.92
N GLY A 106 8.65 -5.25 18.34
CA GLY A 106 9.82 -4.50 18.82
C GLY A 106 11.15 -5.15 18.41
N GLU A 107 11.13 -6.12 17.50
CA GLU A 107 12.31 -6.84 17.01
C GLU A 107 12.92 -6.08 15.82
N TYR A 108 13.35 -4.84 16.06
CA TYR A 108 13.67 -3.89 14.97
C TYR A 108 14.79 -4.36 14.03
N ASP A 109 15.85 -4.98 14.53
CA ASP A 109 16.93 -5.48 13.67
C ASP A 109 16.43 -6.55 12.69
N THR A 110 15.63 -7.50 13.20
CA THR A 110 14.98 -8.52 12.37
C THR A 110 14.01 -7.89 11.38
N ALA A 111 13.23 -6.90 11.83
CA ALA A 111 12.27 -6.20 11.01
C ALA A 111 12.92 -5.52 9.81
N PHE A 112 13.95 -4.70 10.06
CA PHE A 112 14.62 -3.97 8.99
C PHE A 112 15.40 -4.90 8.05
N ALA A 113 16.00 -5.98 8.55
CA ALA A 113 16.64 -6.98 7.69
C ALA A 113 15.64 -7.68 6.75
N ALA A 114 14.42 -7.94 7.22
CA ALA A 114 13.35 -8.53 6.41
C ALA A 114 12.80 -7.52 5.38
N LEU A 115 12.61 -6.26 5.76
CA LEU A 115 12.16 -5.21 4.84
C LEU A 115 13.20 -4.88 3.76
N GLU A 116 14.49 -4.87 4.09
CA GLU A 116 15.58 -4.73 3.11
C GLU A 116 15.59 -5.91 2.13
N ARG A 117 15.30 -7.12 2.61
CA ARG A 117 15.14 -8.29 1.74
C ARG A 117 13.92 -8.16 0.83
N ALA A 118 12.80 -7.62 1.32
CA ALA A 118 11.63 -7.36 0.50
C ALA A 118 11.95 -6.40 -0.65
N VAL A 119 12.69 -5.32 -0.34
CA VAL A 119 13.19 -4.36 -1.35
C VAL A 119 14.10 -5.04 -2.37
N ALA A 120 15.06 -5.85 -1.93
CA ALA A 120 15.97 -6.55 -2.84
C ALA A 120 15.23 -7.55 -3.76
N LEU A 121 14.21 -8.24 -3.24
CA LEU A 121 13.37 -9.16 -4.03
C LEU A 121 12.54 -8.39 -5.05
N ASP A 122 11.89 -7.30 -4.64
CA ASP A 122 11.08 -6.41 -5.49
C ASP A 122 11.91 -5.83 -6.65
N ASP A 123 13.09 -5.28 -6.35
CA ASP A 123 14.00 -4.73 -7.36
C ASP A 123 14.55 -5.78 -8.34
N SER A 124 14.53 -7.06 -7.96
CA SER A 124 15.04 -8.17 -8.77
C SER A 124 14.01 -8.79 -9.70
N LEU A 125 12.74 -8.39 -9.58
CA LEU A 125 11.68 -8.90 -10.44
C LEU A 125 11.93 -8.54 -11.91
N PRO A 126 11.67 -9.46 -12.85
CA PRO A 126 11.44 -9.12 -14.24
C PRO A 126 10.48 -7.94 -14.39
N TYR A 127 10.86 -6.97 -15.23
CA TYR A 127 10.03 -5.80 -15.50
C TYR A 127 8.67 -6.19 -16.11
N ASP A 128 7.61 -5.57 -15.61
CA ASP A 128 6.22 -5.73 -16.05
C ASP A 128 5.46 -4.39 -16.02
N GLU A 129 4.47 -4.25 -16.89
CA GLU A 129 3.55 -3.11 -16.92
C GLU A 129 2.09 -3.62 -17.04
N PRO A 130 1.29 -3.59 -15.96
CA PRO A 130 1.60 -3.06 -14.63
C PRO A 130 2.61 -3.90 -13.84
N TRP A 131 3.34 -3.27 -12.91
CA TRP A 131 4.32 -3.94 -12.05
C TRP A 131 3.75 -5.17 -11.33
N GLY A 132 4.56 -6.23 -11.23
CA GLY A 132 4.18 -7.46 -10.54
C GLY A 132 3.88 -7.26 -9.04
N TRP A 133 4.60 -6.33 -8.41
CA TRP A 133 4.31 -5.84 -7.06
C TRP A 133 3.83 -4.39 -7.12
N MET A 134 2.57 -4.14 -6.76
CA MET A 134 1.91 -2.87 -7.07
C MET A 134 2.42 -1.68 -6.23
N GLN A 135 2.72 -1.90 -4.95
CA GLN A 135 3.14 -0.84 -4.03
C GLN A 135 4.63 -1.02 -3.72
N PRO A 136 5.51 -0.09 -4.09
CA PRO A 136 6.94 -0.21 -3.82
C PRO A 136 7.18 -0.56 -2.34
N THR A 137 7.86 -1.68 -2.11
CA THR A 137 8.21 -2.19 -0.76
C THR A 137 8.98 -1.14 0.05
N ARG A 138 9.78 -0.32 -0.66
CA ARG A 138 10.52 0.84 -0.15
C ARG A 138 9.66 1.84 0.63
N HIS A 139 8.37 1.97 0.32
CA HIS A 139 7.48 2.87 1.09
C HIS A 139 7.29 2.41 2.53
N ALA A 140 7.06 1.11 2.76
CA ALA A 140 6.93 0.59 4.12
C ALA A 140 8.26 0.70 4.87
N TYR A 141 9.36 0.31 4.23
CA TYR A 141 10.70 0.43 4.79
C TYR A 141 11.05 1.87 5.18
N GLY A 142 10.87 2.83 4.25
CA GLY A 142 11.12 4.26 4.50
C GLY A 142 10.22 4.86 5.59
N ALA A 143 8.95 4.47 5.65
CA ALA A 143 8.03 4.94 6.69
C ALA A 143 8.46 4.48 8.09
N LEU A 144 8.82 3.20 8.23
CA LEU A 144 9.24 2.61 9.50
C LEU A 144 10.63 3.10 9.94
N LEU A 145 11.53 3.42 8.99
CA LEU A 145 12.78 4.12 9.28
C LEU A 145 12.52 5.52 9.87
N LEU A 146 11.59 6.30 9.28
CA LEU A 146 11.20 7.61 9.80
C LEU A 146 10.56 7.54 11.18
N GLU A 147 9.75 6.50 11.44
CA GLU A 147 9.17 6.21 12.76
C GLU A 147 10.26 5.99 13.81
N GLN A 148 11.34 5.27 13.46
CA GLN A 148 12.49 5.06 14.35
C GLN A 148 13.51 6.22 14.35
N GLY A 149 13.22 7.33 13.67
CA GLY A 149 14.14 8.47 13.57
C GLY A 149 15.42 8.19 12.75
N ARG A 150 15.45 7.12 11.95
CA ARG A 150 16.56 6.77 11.04
C ARG A 150 16.47 7.59 9.73
N VAL A 151 16.51 8.91 9.87
CA VAL A 151 16.12 9.87 8.83
C VAL A 151 17.03 9.80 7.59
N GLU A 152 18.34 9.70 7.76
CA GLU A 152 19.30 9.67 6.63
C GLU A 152 19.11 8.41 5.76
N GLN A 153 18.77 7.28 6.39
CA GLN A 153 18.48 6.04 5.67
C GLN A 153 17.14 6.13 4.94
N ALA A 154 16.12 6.72 5.57
CA ALA A 154 14.83 6.96 4.92
C ALA A 154 14.99 7.91 3.71
N GLU A 155 15.81 8.95 3.84
CA GLU A 155 16.10 9.87 2.74
C GLU A 155 16.68 9.12 1.54
N ALA A 156 17.68 8.26 1.75
CA ALA A 156 18.28 7.46 0.68
C ALA A 156 17.24 6.54 -0.01
N VAL A 157 16.33 5.95 0.76
CA VAL A 157 15.24 5.12 0.23
C VAL A 157 14.33 5.91 -0.71
N TYR A 158 13.89 7.10 -0.29
CA TYR A 158 13.02 7.93 -1.13
C TYR A 158 13.74 8.55 -2.32
N ARG A 159 15.02 8.90 -2.19
CA ARG A 159 15.83 9.38 -3.33
C ARG A 159 15.95 8.32 -4.41
N ALA A 160 16.19 7.07 -4.03
CA ALA A 160 16.23 5.95 -4.96
C ALA A 160 14.87 5.75 -5.64
N ASP A 161 13.78 5.71 -4.86
CA ASP A 161 12.41 5.52 -5.40
C ASP A 161 12.01 6.64 -6.37
N LEU A 162 12.29 7.90 -6.03
CA LEU A 162 11.99 9.06 -6.88
C LEU A 162 12.93 9.20 -8.11
N GLY A 163 13.95 8.35 -8.25
CA GLY A 163 14.94 8.44 -9.32
C GLY A 163 15.86 9.67 -9.22
N LEU A 164 16.14 10.13 -8.00
CA LEU A 164 17.06 11.26 -7.72
C LEU A 164 18.53 10.83 -7.60
N ASP A 165 18.80 9.54 -7.78
CA ASP A 165 20.13 8.95 -7.88
C ASP A 165 20.11 7.73 -8.83
N SER A 166 21.26 7.07 -8.97
CA SER A 166 21.44 5.93 -9.88
C SER A 166 21.27 4.57 -9.21
N THR A 167 20.64 4.49 -8.03
CA THR A 167 20.47 3.23 -7.29
C THR A 167 19.56 2.26 -8.04
N LEU A 168 18.47 2.77 -8.62
CA LEU A 168 17.49 1.97 -9.34
C LEU A 168 17.58 2.19 -10.85
N PRO A 169 17.37 1.15 -11.67
CA PRO A 169 17.20 1.32 -13.10
C PRO A 169 15.92 2.12 -13.39
N ARG A 170 15.90 2.86 -14.50
CA ARG A 170 14.79 3.77 -14.85
C ARG A 170 13.37 3.16 -14.72
N PRO A 171 13.10 1.89 -15.08
CA PRO A 171 11.77 1.30 -14.98
C PRO A 171 11.26 1.09 -13.54
N LEU A 172 12.16 1.15 -12.55
CA LEU A 172 11.86 1.02 -11.11
C LEU A 172 11.89 2.37 -10.38
N GLN A 173 12.04 3.48 -11.12
CA GLN A 173 11.95 4.82 -10.58
C GLN A 173 10.52 5.35 -10.75
N HIS A 174 9.99 5.98 -9.71
CA HIS A 174 8.65 6.54 -9.62
C HIS A 174 8.70 8.07 -9.45
N PRO A 175 9.06 8.84 -10.51
CA PRO A 175 9.00 10.29 -10.47
C PRO A 175 7.62 10.77 -10.04
N ASP A 176 7.60 11.78 -9.18
CA ASP A 176 6.38 12.44 -8.69
C ASP A 176 5.40 11.52 -7.95
N ASN A 177 5.85 10.36 -7.45
CA ASN A 177 5.05 9.53 -6.55
C ASN A 177 4.75 10.30 -5.26
N VAL A 178 3.48 10.63 -5.04
CA VAL A 178 3.03 11.47 -3.91
C VAL A 178 3.48 10.93 -2.55
N TRP A 179 3.54 9.61 -2.40
CA TRP A 179 3.88 8.95 -1.14
C TRP A 179 5.38 9.03 -0.85
N ALA A 180 6.23 8.84 -1.87
CA ALA A 180 7.67 9.02 -1.74
C ALA A 180 8.06 10.50 -1.63
N LEU A 181 7.39 11.40 -2.35
CA LEU A 181 7.58 12.84 -2.21
C LEU A 181 7.27 13.32 -0.79
N HIS A 182 6.20 12.81 -0.18
CA HIS A 182 5.83 13.11 1.21
C HIS A 182 6.95 12.70 2.18
N GLY A 183 7.35 11.43 2.13
CA GLY A 183 8.43 10.93 2.99
C GLY A 183 9.78 11.61 2.75
N PHE A 184 10.12 11.92 1.50
CA PHE A 184 11.36 12.66 1.17
C PHE A 184 11.33 14.08 1.71
N HIS A 185 10.22 14.79 1.55
CA HIS A 185 10.05 16.14 2.09
C HIS A 185 10.21 16.16 3.63
N GLU A 186 9.61 15.19 4.32
CA GLU A 186 9.77 15.04 5.77
C GLU A 186 11.24 14.81 6.16
N CYS A 187 11.98 13.99 5.41
CA CYS A 187 13.42 13.77 5.64
C CYS A 187 14.22 15.07 5.51
N LEU A 188 13.95 15.86 4.47
CA LEU A 188 14.66 17.13 4.22
C LEU A 188 14.39 18.15 5.32
N LEU A 189 13.15 18.25 5.81
CA LEU A 189 12.81 19.12 6.94
C LEU A 189 13.52 18.70 8.21
N ARG A 190 13.51 17.40 8.55
CA ARG A 190 14.16 16.87 9.76
C ARG A 190 15.69 17.01 9.75
N THR A 191 16.30 17.00 8.57
CA THR A 191 17.75 17.19 8.38
C THR A 191 18.15 18.67 8.16
N GLY A 192 17.18 19.59 8.15
CA GLY A 192 17.44 21.03 7.98
C GLY A 192 17.84 21.45 6.55
N LYS A 193 17.60 20.60 5.54
CA LYS A 193 17.88 20.87 4.12
C LYS A 193 16.78 21.73 3.49
N THR A 194 16.57 22.92 4.03
CA THR A 194 15.40 23.78 3.72
C THR A 194 15.29 24.16 2.25
N GLY A 195 16.40 24.45 1.56
CA GLY A 195 16.38 24.79 0.14
C GLY A 195 15.89 23.64 -0.76
N GLU A 196 16.34 22.41 -0.49
CA GLU A 196 15.82 21.22 -1.18
C GLU A 196 14.37 20.93 -0.78
N ALA A 197 14.03 21.12 0.51
CA ALA A 197 12.68 20.92 1.00
C ALA A 197 11.67 21.83 0.28
N GLU A 198 11.99 23.11 0.05
CA GLU A 198 11.12 24.04 -0.69
C GLU A 198 10.85 23.59 -2.14
N ILE A 199 11.87 23.05 -2.81
CA ILE A 199 11.75 22.52 -4.17
C ILE A 199 10.82 21.29 -4.18
N VAL A 200 11.06 20.35 -3.26
CA VAL A 200 10.23 19.14 -3.13
C VAL A 200 8.81 19.49 -2.70
N ALA A 201 8.62 20.47 -1.83
CA ALA A 201 7.31 20.94 -1.39
C ALA A 201 6.46 21.45 -2.56
N HIS A 202 7.06 22.10 -3.56
CA HIS A 202 6.32 22.50 -4.77
C HIS A 202 5.77 21.30 -5.53
N ARG A 203 6.60 20.27 -5.75
CA ARG A 203 6.18 19.03 -6.41
C ARG A 203 5.15 18.27 -5.59
N LEU A 204 5.36 18.17 -4.28
CA LEU A 204 4.43 17.52 -3.37
C LEU A 204 3.06 18.19 -3.37
N ARG A 205 2.99 19.53 -3.36
CA ARG A 205 1.70 20.26 -3.48
C ARG A 205 0.95 19.93 -4.77
N GLN A 206 1.65 19.80 -5.89
CA GLN A 206 1.05 19.42 -7.16
C GLN A 206 0.53 17.98 -7.14
N ALA A 207 1.31 17.05 -6.58
CA ALA A 207 0.94 15.64 -6.46
C ALA A 207 -0.26 15.43 -5.50
N VAL A 208 -0.25 16.10 -4.34
CA VAL A 208 -1.33 16.04 -3.35
C VAL A 208 -2.63 16.67 -3.87
N ALA A 209 -2.56 17.68 -4.74
CA ALA A 209 -3.76 18.27 -5.33
C ALA A 209 -4.60 17.29 -6.19
N LEU A 210 -4.00 16.16 -6.60
CA LEU A 210 -4.67 15.08 -7.33
C LEU A 210 -5.11 13.91 -6.42
N ALA A 211 -4.77 13.95 -5.13
CA ALA A 211 -5.09 12.87 -4.20
C ALA A 211 -6.51 13.01 -3.66
N ASP A 212 -7.28 11.93 -3.70
CA ASP A 212 -8.63 11.86 -3.13
C ASP A 212 -8.63 11.73 -1.59
N VAL A 213 -7.47 11.39 -1.01
CA VAL A 213 -7.28 11.20 0.43
C VAL A 213 -6.04 11.97 0.90
N PRO A 214 -6.00 12.43 2.16
CA PRO A 214 -4.80 12.97 2.75
C PRO A 214 -3.63 11.96 2.68
N VAL A 215 -2.45 12.46 2.35
CA VAL A 215 -1.19 11.71 2.37
C VAL A 215 -0.38 12.23 3.54
N GLU A 216 -0.41 11.50 4.66
CA GLU A 216 0.25 11.87 5.93
C GLU A 216 1.51 11.03 6.21
N SER A 217 1.71 9.98 5.43
CA SER A 217 2.88 9.12 5.47
C SER A 217 2.98 8.34 4.17
N SER A 218 4.17 7.86 3.82
CA SER A 218 4.38 6.97 2.67
C SER A 218 3.75 5.58 2.85
N CYS A 219 3.44 5.17 4.10
CA CYS A 219 2.79 3.91 4.43
C CYS A 219 1.91 4.03 5.69
N TYR A 220 0.70 3.46 5.67
CA TYR A 220 -0.19 3.37 6.85
C TYR A 220 0.31 2.37 7.91
N CYS A 221 1.38 1.64 7.62
CA CYS A 221 2.14 0.87 8.59
C CYS A 221 2.98 1.76 9.53
N ARG A 222 3.07 3.08 9.32
CA ARG A 222 3.60 4.01 10.31
C ARG A 222 2.46 4.53 11.19
N LEU A 223 2.58 4.35 12.50
CA LEU A 223 1.60 4.80 13.50
C LEU A 223 1.98 6.15 14.12
N GLU A 224 3.27 6.47 14.17
CA GLU A 224 3.77 7.74 14.70
C GLU A 224 4.10 8.70 13.56
N THR A 225 3.05 9.30 13.00
CA THR A 225 3.17 10.51 12.19
C THR A 225 3.20 11.69 13.16
N GLY A 226 4.40 12.24 13.39
CA GLY A 226 4.53 13.48 14.15
C GLY A 226 3.66 14.57 13.49
N PRO A 227 3.13 15.54 14.24
CA PRO A 227 2.23 16.52 13.66
C PRO A 227 2.98 17.41 12.66
N GLU A 228 2.86 17.10 11.37
CA GLU A 228 3.11 18.06 10.28
C GLU A 228 2.25 19.33 10.46
N ALA A 229 1.14 19.23 11.20
CA ALA A 229 0.30 20.37 11.59
C ALA A 229 1.04 21.46 12.38
N ALA A 230 2.05 21.10 13.21
CA ALA A 230 2.76 22.10 14.02
C ALA A 230 3.79 22.90 13.20
N VAL A 231 4.29 22.34 12.09
CA VAL A 231 5.29 23.01 11.23
C VAL A 231 4.61 23.98 10.26
N GLN A 232 3.42 23.63 9.77
CA GLN A 232 2.60 24.54 8.94
C GLN A 232 2.06 25.73 9.76
N GLU A 233 1.56 25.49 10.96
CA GLU A 233 1.01 26.55 11.83
C GLU A 233 2.12 27.47 12.38
N ALA A 234 3.32 26.94 12.68
CA ALA A 234 4.47 27.77 13.07
C ALA A 234 5.02 28.63 11.92
N ALA A 235 4.97 28.12 10.67
CA ALA A 235 5.35 28.88 9.48
C ALA A 235 4.37 30.02 9.15
N GLU A 236 3.08 29.86 9.48
CA GLU A 236 2.05 30.88 9.27
C GLU A 236 1.89 31.87 10.45
N THR A 237 2.19 31.45 11.70
CA THR A 237 1.90 32.26 12.91
C THR A 237 3.12 32.76 13.67
N GLY A 238 4.34 32.28 13.37
CA GLY A 238 5.58 32.76 13.99
C GLY A 238 5.71 32.46 15.50
N ARG A 239 4.93 31.54 16.06
CA ARG A 239 5.05 31.09 17.46
C ARG A 239 5.74 29.72 17.56
N PRO A 240 6.57 29.49 18.59
CA PRO A 240 7.21 28.19 18.81
C PRO A 240 6.18 27.12 19.20
N ALA A 241 6.37 25.90 18.68
CA ALA A 241 5.53 24.75 18.99
C ALA A 241 5.60 24.42 20.49
N THR A 242 4.45 24.40 21.16
CA THR A 242 4.35 23.87 22.53
C THR A 242 4.34 22.36 22.50
N GLU A 243 5.21 21.77 23.32
CA GLU A 243 5.39 20.32 23.48
C GLU A 243 4.06 19.63 23.89
N PRO A 244 3.62 18.55 23.21
CA PRO A 244 2.38 17.88 23.59
C PRO A 244 2.60 17.01 24.83
N ALA A 245 1.62 17.03 25.72
CA ALA A 245 1.57 16.17 26.89
C ALA A 245 1.55 14.69 26.49
N ARG A 246 2.32 13.87 27.20
CA ARG A 246 2.36 12.40 27.06
C ARG A 246 1.08 11.78 27.61
N ASP A 247 0.07 11.63 26.77
CA ASP A 247 -1.04 10.70 27.00
C ASP A 247 -0.98 9.54 26.01
N GLY A 248 -1.19 8.31 26.53
CA GLY A 248 -1.04 7.05 25.80
C GLY A 248 -1.96 6.90 24.57
N PRO A 249 -1.78 5.84 23.77
CA PRO A 249 -2.33 5.78 22.41
C PRO A 249 -3.85 5.67 22.43
N ALA A 250 -4.53 6.80 22.22
CA ALA A 250 -5.93 6.82 21.87
C ALA A 250 -6.08 6.33 20.43
N ARG A 251 -6.69 5.16 20.27
CA ARG A 251 -7.05 4.54 18.98
C ARG A 251 -7.76 5.56 18.07
N ARG A 252 -7.07 6.05 17.03
CA ARG A 252 -7.74 6.68 15.89
C ARG A 252 -8.22 5.59 14.94
N GLN A 253 -9.42 5.08 15.19
CA GLN A 253 -10.18 4.39 14.15
C GLN A 253 -10.59 5.42 13.11
N GLY A 254 -9.94 5.40 11.94
CA GLY A 254 -10.39 6.11 10.75
C GLY A 254 -11.75 5.55 10.33
N ARG A 255 -12.83 6.19 10.75
CA ARG A 255 -14.19 5.89 10.27
C ARG A 255 -14.31 6.33 8.81
N TYR A 256 -13.94 5.47 7.87
CA TYR A 256 -14.40 5.57 6.50
C TYR A 256 -15.79 4.92 6.39
N ALA A 257 -16.82 5.60 6.90
CA ALA A 257 -18.21 5.21 6.66
C ALA A 257 -18.69 5.82 5.33
N VAL A 258 -18.54 5.08 4.22
CA VAL A 258 -19.29 5.38 3.00
C VAL A 258 -20.62 4.62 3.09
N SER A 259 -21.67 5.29 3.58
CA SER A 259 -23.03 4.75 3.51
C SER A 259 -23.54 4.89 2.08
N ALA A 260 -23.48 3.81 1.29
CA ALA A 260 -24.26 3.72 0.06
C ALA A 260 -25.71 3.39 0.42
N ARG A 261 -26.61 4.39 0.35
CA ARG A 261 -28.06 4.14 0.29
C ARG A 261 -28.37 3.59 -1.09
N LEU A 262 -28.84 2.35 -1.15
CA LEU A 262 -29.51 1.79 -2.31
C LEU A 262 -30.95 2.30 -2.29
N ASP A 263 -31.28 3.25 -3.16
CA ASP A 263 -32.67 3.55 -3.49
C ASP A 263 -33.13 2.56 -4.56
N ASP A 264 -34.08 1.71 -4.18
CA ASP A 264 -34.83 0.82 -5.08
C ASP A 264 -35.76 1.67 -5.96
N GLY A 265 -35.50 1.67 -7.27
CA GLY A 265 -36.33 2.29 -8.30
C GLY A 265 -36.29 1.48 -9.59
N LEU A 266 -37.02 0.36 -9.63
CA LEU A 266 -37.21 -0.45 -10.82
C LEU A 266 -38.24 0.21 -11.77
N GLU A 267 -37.78 0.73 -12.90
CA GLU A 267 -38.61 0.86 -14.11
C GLU A 267 -37.88 0.27 -15.33
N ARG A 268 -38.59 -0.58 -16.08
CA ARG A 268 -38.10 -1.34 -17.23
C ARG A 268 -38.07 -0.46 -18.50
N PRO A 269 -37.09 -0.59 -19.42
CA PRO A 269 -37.13 0.15 -20.68
C PRO A 269 -37.92 -0.58 -21.77
N HIS A 270 -38.73 0.18 -22.50
CA HIS A 270 -39.32 -0.21 -23.77
C HIS A 270 -38.29 -0.11 -24.92
N ALA A 271 -38.51 -0.93 -25.93
CA ALA A 271 -37.63 -1.15 -27.07
C ALA A 271 -37.60 0.02 -28.08
N GLY A 272 -36.42 0.26 -28.65
CA GLY A 272 -36.25 0.83 -29.99
C GLY A 272 -35.72 2.26 -30.06
N GLU A 273 -34.40 2.42 -30.10
CA GLU A 273 -33.72 3.39 -30.99
C GLU A 273 -32.21 3.15 -30.99
N ALA A 274 -31.61 3.15 -32.19
CA ALA A 274 -30.16 3.07 -32.39
C ALA A 274 -29.56 4.48 -32.41
N VAL A 275 -28.48 4.70 -31.65
CA VAL A 275 -27.75 5.99 -31.58
C VAL A 275 -26.23 5.70 -31.62
N PRO A 276 -25.41 6.53 -32.30
CA PRO A 276 -24.17 6.09 -32.96
C PRO A 276 -22.93 6.10 -32.04
N VAL A 277 -21.88 5.41 -32.53
CA VAL A 277 -20.56 5.29 -31.91
C VAL A 277 -19.88 6.65 -31.79
N GLY A 278 -19.73 7.13 -30.55
CA GLY A 278 -18.98 8.34 -30.25
C GLY A 278 -18.87 8.62 -28.74
N ARG A 279 -17.68 8.40 -28.18
CA ARG A 279 -17.18 8.85 -26.86
C ARG A 279 -18.13 8.64 -25.66
N VAL A 280 -17.96 7.51 -24.97
CA VAL A 280 -18.49 7.31 -23.61
C VAL A 280 -17.45 7.78 -22.57
N PRO A 281 -17.79 8.68 -21.64
CA PRO A 281 -16.92 9.05 -20.52
C PRO A 281 -16.80 7.89 -19.52
N MET A 282 -15.57 7.65 -19.03
CA MET A 282 -15.18 6.62 -18.03
C MET A 282 -15.81 6.88 -16.66
N ARG A 283 -17.12 6.68 -16.55
CA ARG A 283 -17.86 6.44 -15.29
C ARG A 283 -18.88 5.34 -15.52
N ARG A 284 -18.41 4.14 -15.89
CA ARG A 284 -19.16 2.87 -15.83
C ARG A 284 -18.26 1.70 -16.25
N LEU A 285 -17.42 1.24 -15.34
CA LEU A 285 -16.73 -0.06 -15.46
C LEU A 285 -16.82 -0.90 -14.16
N VAL A 286 -17.80 -0.62 -13.30
CA VAL A 286 -17.99 -1.36 -12.03
C VAL A 286 -19.28 -2.20 -12.01
N LEU A 287 -20.13 -2.12 -13.05
CA LEU A 287 -21.39 -2.88 -13.12
C LEU A 287 -21.37 -4.11 -14.03
N LEU A 288 -20.23 -4.48 -14.60
CA LEU A 288 -20.14 -5.60 -15.57
C LEU A 288 -19.53 -6.90 -15.01
N LEU A 289 -19.16 -6.95 -13.73
CA LEU A 289 -18.63 -8.16 -13.09
C LEU A 289 -19.62 -8.87 -12.14
N HIS A 290 -20.86 -8.41 -12.02
CA HIS A 290 -21.87 -9.01 -11.12
C HIS A 290 -22.98 -9.82 -11.83
N SER A 291 -22.93 -10.00 -13.16
CA SER A 291 -23.94 -10.75 -13.91
C SER A 291 -23.42 -12.02 -14.60
N ALA A 292 -22.23 -12.51 -14.24
CA ALA A 292 -21.64 -13.72 -14.85
C ALA A 292 -21.61 -14.95 -13.91
N GLU A 293 -22.30 -14.92 -12.77
CA GLU A 293 -22.42 -16.07 -11.85
C GLU A 293 -23.87 -16.54 -11.62
N ARG A 294 -24.80 -16.18 -12.52
CA ARG A 294 -26.10 -16.86 -12.60
C ARG A 294 -26.46 -17.10 -14.06
N GLY A 295 -25.97 -18.22 -14.58
CA GLY A 295 -26.26 -18.79 -15.89
C GLY A 295 -25.60 -20.15 -16.00
#